data_AF-A0A820CA41-F1
#
_entry.id   AF-A0A820CA41-F1
#
_cell.length_a   1.000
_cell.length_b   1.000
_cell.length_c   1.000
_cell.angle_alpha   90.00
_cell.angle_beta   90.00
_cell.angle_gamma   90.00
#
_symmetry.space_group_name_H-M   'P 1'
#
loop_
_entity.id
_entity.type
_entity.pdbx_description
1 polymer ?
#
loop_
_entity_poly.entity_id
_entity_poly.type
_entity_poly.pdbx_seq_one_letter_code
_entity_poly.pdbx_strand_id
1 'polypeptide(L)'
;MEMSCLLGQQELEGLIDRAVKTARIGYLQRCLMKHLEGLVVNYDLTVRDSDRSVIQFQYGEDGLAVEKCTYLKEQYYPFLIDNQSIILGQDEYSRIVDICGSTKEKQPIIKTFKKIRAWRK
;
A
#
# COMPACT_ATOMS: atom_id res chain seq x y z
N MET A 1 -43.24 -30.46 6.75
CA MET A 1 -43.64 -29.21 6.06
C MET A 1 -43.17 -27.97 6.81
N GLU A 2 -43.19 -27.97 8.15
CA GLU A 2 -42.77 -26.84 8.99
C GLU A 2 -41.28 -26.46 8.86
N MET A 3 -40.38 -27.44 8.71
CA MET A 3 -38.94 -27.17 8.55
C MET A 3 -38.57 -26.46 7.23
N SER A 4 -39.30 -26.70 6.14
CA SER A 4 -39.09 -25.97 4.86
C SER A 4 -39.49 -24.50 4.96
N CYS A 5 -40.52 -24.19 5.74
CA CYS A 5 -40.96 -22.81 5.96
C CYS A 5 -39.93 -22.03 6.78
N LEU A 6 -39.39 -22.65 7.84
CA LEU A 6 -38.33 -22.06 8.68
C LEU A 6 -37.04 -21.80 7.89
N LEU A 7 -36.63 -22.71 7.00
CA LEU A 7 -35.48 -22.50 6.12
C LEU A 7 -35.71 -21.33 5.15
N GLY A 8 -36.91 -21.22 4.57
CA GLY A 8 -37.26 -20.09 3.70
C GLY A 8 -37.30 -18.74 4.42
N GLN A 9 -37.70 -18.71 5.70
CA GLN A 9 -37.64 -17.50 6.52
C GLN A 9 -36.20 -17.06 6.80
N GLN A 10 -35.30 -17.99 7.09
CA GLN A 10 -33.88 -17.68 7.31
C GLN A 10 -33.19 -17.14 6.05
N GLU A 11 -33.53 -17.67 4.86
CA GLU A 11 -33.01 -17.14 3.60
C GLU A 11 -33.51 -15.72 3.31
N LEU A 12 -34.77 -15.43 3.62
CA LEU A 12 -35.34 -14.09 3.45
C LEU A 12 -34.70 -13.08 4.42
N GLU A 13 -34.54 -13.45 5.69
CA GLU A 13 -33.85 -12.62 6.69
C GLU A 13 -32.40 -12.34 6.29
N GLY A 14 -31.68 -13.34 5.76
CA GLY A 14 -30.32 -13.16 5.24
C GLY A 14 -30.26 -12.21 4.03
N LEU A 15 -31.25 -12.28 3.13
CA LEU A 15 -31.36 -11.37 1.99
C LEU A 15 -31.64 -9.93 2.44
N ILE A 16 -32.55 -9.77 3.41
CA ILE A 16 -32.93 -8.47 3.97
C ILE A 16 -31.75 -7.84 4.72
N ASP A 17 -31.04 -8.59 5.55
CA ASP A 17 -29.86 -8.11 6.29
C ASP A 17 -28.75 -7.65 5.32
N ARG A 18 -28.51 -8.40 4.24
CA ARG A 18 -27.57 -7.99 3.19
C ARG A 18 -28.02 -6.71 2.49
N ALA A 19 -29.30 -6.59 2.15
CA ALA A 19 -29.84 -5.40 1.51
C ALA A 19 -29.72 -4.17 2.42
N VAL A 20 -30.05 -4.30 3.70
CA VAL A 20 -29.96 -3.22 4.70
C VAL A 20 -28.51 -2.80 4.94
N LYS A 21 -27.59 -3.77 5.10
CA LYS A 21 -26.15 -3.49 5.24
C LYS A 21 -25.59 -2.79 4.01
N THR A 22 -26.00 -3.22 2.81
CA THR A 22 -25.57 -2.61 1.54
C THR A 22 -26.07 -1.18 1.42
N ALA A 23 -27.35 -0.92 1.72
CA ALA A 23 -27.92 0.42 1.66
C ALA A 23 -27.21 1.40 2.62
N ARG A 24 -26.90 0.95 3.85
CA ARG A 24 -26.20 1.76 4.84
C ARG A 24 -24.76 2.08 4.43
N ILE A 25 -24.02 1.08 3.94
CA ILE A 25 -22.64 1.28 3.47
C ILE A 25 -22.61 2.21 2.27
N GLY A 26 -23.53 2.04 1.30
CA GLY A 26 -23.60 2.89 0.11
C GLY A 26 -23.92 4.35 0.41
N TYR A 27 -24.83 4.60 1.36
CA TYR A 27 -25.12 5.97 1.81
C TYR A 27 -23.89 6.64 2.44
N LEU A 28 -23.22 5.93 3.37
CA LEU A 28 -22.02 6.45 4.02
C LEU A 28 -20.90 6.71 3.01
N GLN A 29 -20.68 5.80 2.07
CA GLN A 29 -19.70 5.96 1.01
C GLN A 29 -19.97 7.20 0.16
N ARG A 30 -21.24 7.45 -0.23
CA ARG A 30 -21.59 8.64 -1.02
C ARG A 30 -21.35 9.92 -0.23
N CYS A 31 -21.73 9.96 1.04
CA CYS A 31 -21.46 11.10 1.91
C CYS A 31 -19.97 11.39 1.98
N LEU A 32 -19.15 10.38 2.27
CA LEU A 32 -17.68 10.54 2.33
C LEU A 32 -17.10 11.00 1.00
N MET A 33 -17.49 10.35 -0.10
CA MET A 33 -16.98 10.69 -1.44
C MET A 33 -17.30 12.13 -1.82
N LYS A 34 -18.50 12.63 -1.49
CA LYS A 34 -18.89 14.01 -1.78
C LYS A 34 -18.13 15.05 -0.97
N HIS A 35 -17.74 14.76 0.26
CA HIS A 35 -16.92 15.68 1.06
C HIS A 35 -15.43 15.60 0.69
N LEU A 36 -14.98 14.48 0.13
CA LEU A 36 -13.56 14.26 -0.19
C LEU A 36 -13.23 14.43 -1.69
N GLU A 37 -14.21 14.74 -2.55
CA GLU A 37 -13.99 14.85 -4.00
C GLU A 37 -13.09 16.02 -4.41
N GLY A 38 -13.00 17.06 -3.58
CA GLY A 38 -12.17 18.24 -3.82
C GLY A 38 -10.71 18.08 -3.38
N LEU A 39 -10.35 16.98 -2.72
CA LEU A 39 -9.01 16.80 -2.15
C LEU A 39 -8.00 16.37 -3.23
N VAL A 40 -6.94 17.16 -3.38
CA VAL A 40 -5.88 16.90 -4.36
C VAL A 40 -4.51 17.11 -3.72
N VAL A 41 -3.54 16.30 -4.16
CA VAL A 41 -2.12 16.47 -3.79
C VAL A 41 -1.50 17.51 -4.73
N ASN A 42 -1.00 18.59 -4.16
CA ASN A 42 -0.33 19.65 -4.90
C ASN A 42 1.16 19.31 -5.14
N TYR A 43 1.82 20.03 -6.04
CA TYR A 43 3.23 19.84 -6.37
C TYR A 43 4.20 19.99 -5.18
N ASP A 44 3.77 20.67 -4.13
CA ASP A 44 4.50 20.84 -2.87
C ASP A 44 4.28 19.65 -1.90
N LEU A 45 3.68 18.55 -2.36
CA LEU A 45 3.34 17.34 -1.61
C LEU A 45 2.26 17.54 -0.53
N THR A 46 1.69 18.74 -0.42
CA THR A 46 0.59 19.04 0.50
C THR A 46 -0.75 18.56 -0.09
N VAL A 47 -1.64 18.07 0.77
CA VAL A 47 -3.02 17.77 0.41
C VAL A 47 -3.87 19.00 0.67
N ARG A 48 -4.47 19.55 -0.39
CA ARG A 48 -5.29 20.76 -0.32
C ARG A 48 -6.71 20.49 -0.78
N ASP A 49 -7.63 21.26 -0.22
CA ASP A 49 -8.99 21.37 -0.73
C ASP A 49 -9.05 22.37 -1.91
N SER A 50 -10.17 22.37 -2.63
CA SER A 50 -10.52 23.32 -3.68
C SER A 50 -10.38 24.79 -3.26
N ASP A 51 -10.61 25.11 -1.99
CA ASP A 51 -10.44 26.44 -1.39
C ASP A 51 -8.97 26.81 -1.08
N ARG A 52 -8.02 25.93 -1.45
CA ARG A 52 -6.57 26.05 -1.18
C ARG A 52 -6.18 25.96 0.30
N SER A 53 -7.11 25.58 1.17
CA SER A 53 -6.82 25.23 2.56
C SER A 53 -5.95 23.95 2.60
N VAL A 54 -4.94 23.94 3.47
CA VAL A 54 -4.05 22.78 3.65
C VAL A 54 -4.66 21.87 4.72
N ILE A 55 -4.92 20.62 4.35
CA ILE A 55 -5.47 19.60 5.26
C ILE A 55 -4.36 18.71 5.79
N GLN A 56 -3.41 18.34 4.94
CA GLN A 56 -2.21 17.58 5.33
C GLN A 56 -0.97 18.19 4.67
N PHE A 57 0.12 18.29 5.42
CA PHE A 57 1.39 18.76 4.89
C PHE A 57 2.08 17.74 3.97
N GLN A 58 1.84 16.45 4.22
CA GLN A 58 2.38 15.35 3.44
C GLN A 58 1.34 14.23 3.38
N TYR A 59 1.07 13.73 2.17
CA TYR A 59 0.09 12.65 1.97
C TYR A 59 0.46 11.41 2.81
N GLY A 60 -0.41 11.01 3.74
CA GLY A 60 -0.18 9.85 4.59
C GLY A 60 1.08 9.95 5.46
N GLU A 61 1.55 11.17 5.75
CA GLU A 61 2.77 11.50 6.52
C GLU A 61 4.11 11.05 5.89
N ASP A 62 4.09 10.06 5.00
CA ASP A 62 5.27 9.54 4.30
C ASP A 62 5.37 10.01 2.83
N GLY A 63 4.30 10.56 2.26
CA GLY A 63 4.23 10.98 0.86
C GLY A 63 4.26 9.80 -0.13
N LEU A 64 4.04 8.59 0.37
CA LEU A 64 4.13 7.35 -0.38
C LEU A 64 2.77 6.97 -0.98
N ALA A 65 2.79 6.53 -2.23
CA ALA A 65 1.60 6.07 -2.93
C ALA A 65 1.34 4.59 -2.61
N VAL A 66 0.11 4.28 -2.16
CA VAL A 66 -0.26 2.94 -1.64
C VAL A 66 -0.01 1.84 -2.66
N GLU A 67 -0.25 2.11 -3.95
CA GLU A 67 -0.07 1.15 -5.04
C GLU A 67 1.40 0.76 -5.27
N LYS A 68 2.34 1.64 -4.93
CA LYS A 68 3.79 1.40 -5.11
C LYS A 68 4.43 0.75 -3.89
N CYS A 69 3.78 0.83 -2.73
CA CYS A 69 4.33 0.37 -1.45
C CYS A 69 4.04 -1.10 -1.11
N THR A 70 3.43 -1.86 -2.02
CA THR A 70 3.07 -3.27 -1.80
C THR A 70 4.28 -4.12 -1.36
N TYR A 71 5.44 -3.89 -1.98
CA TYR A 71 6.67 -4.64 -1.71
C TYR A 71 7.54 -4.02 -0.59
N LEU A 72 7.15 -2.86 -0.04
CA LEU A 72 7.91 -2.17 1.00
C LEU A 72 7.65 -2.74 2.42
N LYS A 73 6.99 -3.89 2.51
CA LYS A 73 6.76 -4.58 3.79
C LYS A 73 7.88 -5.59 4.04
N GLU A 74 8.22 -5.77 5.31
CA GLU A 74 9.30 -6.66 5.76
C GLU A 74 9.22 -8.08 5.17
N GLN A 75 8.00 -8.59 5.00
CA GLN A 75 7.72 -9.92 4.42
C GLN A 75 8.23 -10.08 2.97
N TYR A 76 8.32 -8.99 2.21
CA TYR A 76 8.72 -9.00 0.80
C TYR A 76 10.16 -8.53 0.57
N TYR A 77 10.90 -8.21 1.63
CA TYR A 77 12.31 -7.83 1.50
C TYR A 77 13.19 -8.91 0.85
N PRO A 78 13.03 -10.21 1.15
CA PRO A 78 13.80 -11.26 0.46
C PRO A 78 13.57 -11.23 -1.06
N PHE A 79 12.33 -11.03 -1.49
CA PHE A 79 11.98 -10.93 -2.91
C PHE A 79 12.65 -9.73 -3.59
N LEU A 80 12.70 -8.58 -2.93
CA LEU A 80 13.40 -7.39 -3.46
C LEU A 80 14.91 -7.60 -3.54
N ILE A 81 15.50 -8.29 -2.56
CA ILE A 81 16.93 -8.60 -2.54
C ILE A 81 17.28 -9.57 -3.67
N ASP A 82 16.47 -10.59 -3.90
CA ASP A 82 16.69 -11.57 -4.97
C ASP A 82 16.63 -10.90 -6.35
N ASN A 83 15.72 -9.93 -6.53
CA ASN A 83 15.53 -9.20 -7.78
C ASN A 83 16.33 -7.89 -7.88
N GLN A 84 17.24 -7.62 -6.93
CA GLN A 84 17.96 -6.34 -6.85
C GLN A 84 18.73 -5.97 -8.12
N SER A 85 19.26 -6.97 -8.85
CA SER A 85 20.05 -6.73 -10.06
C SER A 85 19.24 -6.26 -11.26
N ILE A 86 17.92 -6.42 -11.21
CA ILE A 86 16.98 -5.96 -12.23
C ILE A 86 16.41 -4.59 -11.81
N ILE A 87 16.16 -4.42 -10.50
CA ILE A 87 15.57 -3.20 -9.93
C ILE A 87 16.58 -2.04 -9.94
N LEU A 88 17.85 -2.32 -9.64
CA LEU A 88 18.91 -1.32 -9.52
C LEU A 88 19.84 -1.40 -10.72
N GLY A 89 19.95 -0.30 -11.48
CA GLY A 89 21.01 -0.12 -12.47
C GLY A 89 22.39 -0.15 -11.79
N GLN A 90 23.43 -0.53 -12.55
CA GLN A 90 24.79 -0.70 -12.01
C GLN A 90 25.30 0.54 -11.24
N ASP A 91 24.93 1.74 -11.69
CA ASP A 91 25.37 3.02 -11.11
C ASP A 91 24.51 3.51 -9.94
N GLU A 92 23.32 2.96 -9.77
CA GLU A 92 22.36 3.37 -8.72
C GLU A 92 22.67 2.66 -7.39
N TYR A 93 23.24 1.45 -7.44
CA TYR A 93 23.59 0.69 -6.25
C TYR A 93 24.64 1.41 -5.37
N SER A 94 25.68 1.97 -5.99
CA SER A 94 26.71 2.74 -5.27
C SER A 94 26.11 3.98 -4.61
N ARG A 95 25.28 4.73 -5.35
CA ARG A 95 24.59 5.92 -4.85
C ARG A 95 23.71 5.62 -3.64
N ILE A 96 22.93 4.54 -3.67
CA ILE A 96 22.07 4.15 -2.55
C ILE A 96 22.89 3.76 -1.32
N VAL A 97 24.00 3.05 -1.52
CA VAL A 97 24.90 2.64 -0.42
C VAL A 97 25.61 3.85 0.23
N ASP A 98 25.84 4.91 -0.54
CA ASP A 98 26.42 6.18 -0.09
C ASP A 98 25.40 7.07 0.62
N ILE A 99 24.16 7.16 0.10
CA ILE A 99 23.05 7.92 0.70
C ILE A 99 22.56 7.24 1.99
N CYS A 100 22.46 5.91 2.01
CA CYS A 100 22.04 5.11 3.16
C CYS A 100 23.19 4.90 4.17
N GLY A 101 24.00 5.92 4.39
CA GLY A 101 25.09 5.92 5.35
C GLY A 101 24.62 5.48 6.74
N SER A 102 25.16 4.33 7.20
CA SER A 102 25.05 3.76 8.56
C SER A 102 23.83 2.89 8.90
N THR A 103 23.82 1.64 8.41
CA THR A 103 23.25 0.50 9.17
C THR A 103 24.35 -0.55 9.33
N LYS A 104 24.54 -1.06 10.56
CA LYS A 104 25.58 -2.01 10.99
C LYS A 104 25.59 -3.37 10.24
N GLU A 105 24.76 -3.54 9.21
CA GLU A 105 24.52 -4.77 8.46
C GLU A 105 25.16 -4.79 7.06
N LYS A 106 26.13 -3.92 6.77
CA LYS A 106 26.87 -3.96 5.49
C LYS A 106 27.71 -5.26 5.32
N GLN A 107 28.09 -5.92 6.42
CA GLN A 107 28.93 -7.13 6.44
C GLN A 107 28.30 -8.37 5.75
N PRO A 108 27.05 -8.78 6.05
CA PRO A 108 26.43 -9.93 5.39
C PRO A 108 26.17 -9.70 3.90
N ILE A 109 25.68 -8.51 3.52
CA ILE A 109 25.32 -8.20 2.12
C ILE A 109 26.58 -8.26 1.22
N ILE A 110 27.70 -7.67 1.65
CA ILE A 110 28.97 -7.72 0.90
C ILE A 110 29.49 -9.17 0.73
N LYS A 111 29.30 -10.03 1.74
CA LYS A 111 29.68 -11.46 1.66
C LYS A 111 28.80 -12.20 0.64
N THR A 112 27.50 -11.91 0.60
CA THR A 112 26.57 -12.48 -0.36
C THR A 112 26.90 -12.03 -1.78
N PHE A 113 27.20 -10.75 -2.00
CA PHE A 113 27.65 -10.24 -3.31
C PHE A 113 28.97 -10.86 -3.78
N LYS A 114 29.94 -11.08 -2.89
CA LYS A 114 31.19 -11.77 -3.22
C LYS A 114 30.95 -13.23 -3.63
N LYS A 115 30.01 -13.92 -2.98
CA LYS A 115 29.59 -15.27 -3.37
C LYS A 115 28.92 -15.25 -4.74
N ILE A 116 27.95 -14.37 -4.98
CA ILE A 116 27.27 -14.27 -6.29
C ILE A 116 28.27 -13.99 -7.42
N ARG A 117 29.27 -13.13 -7.20
CA ARG A 117 30.32 -12.83 -8.19
C ARG A 117 31.25 -14.02 -8.44
N ALA A 118 31.51 -14.85 -7.43
CA ALA A 118 32.32 -16.07 -7.57
C ALA A 118 31.61 -17.16 -8.37
N TRP A 119 30.27 -17.20 -8.37
CA TRP A 119 29.46 -18.15 -9.14
C TRP A 119 29.26 -17.77 -10.61
N ARG A 120 29.62 -16.54 -10.99
CA ARG A 120 29.50 -16.03 -12.38
C ARG A 120 30.82 -16.11 -13.16
N LYS A 121 31.86 -16.72 -12.60
CA LYS A 121 33.10 -17.13 -13.30
C LYS A 121 33.04 -18.63 -13.55
#